data_AF-A0AAX2CKS3-F1
#
_entry.id   AF-A0AAX2CKS3-F1
#
_cell.length_a   1.000
_cell.length_b   1.000
_cell.length_c   1.000
_cell.angle_alpha   90.00
_cell.angle_beta   90.00
_cell.angle_gamma   90.00
#
_symmetry.space_group_name_H-M   'P 1'
#
loop_
_entity.id
_entity.type
_entity.pdbx_description
1 polymer ?
#
loop_
_entity_poly.entity_id
_entity_poly.type
_entity_poly.pdbx_seq_one_letter_code
_entity_poly.pdbx_strand_id
1 'polypeptide(L)'
;MSKFNAIEAYKMMEKGKVMEGDNGVVYKVVDGSLLSKTSTRDSYSTSHVLAEVFLKMKFTDYAEPLKFEEGEMYVFESHDNEKWYAVHKEVDGNQYWTSLAVVVAKNFVVDKGGYFNKRDGKFHKPTDEELEEFERFMVFHKKGREMDEFELGDIVEREDALYIVVVQTEDNKFEHVIGCVEINDDDAPVKYFPASDVELRFCVEDAAG
;
A
#
# COMPACT_ATOMS: atom_id res chain seq x y z
N MET A 1 13.32 36.86 5.36
CA MET A 1 12.34 36.93 6.46
C MET A 1 12.73 35.93 7.54
N SER A 2 12.62 36.30 8.82
CA SER A 2 12.85 35.39 9.95
C SER A 2 11.89 34.21 9.88
N LYS A 3 12.43 32.97 9.84
CA LYS A 3 11.63 31.74 9.87
C LYS A 3 11.03 31.58 11.27
N PHE A 4 9.76 31.95 11.44
CA PHE A 4 9.00 31.66 12.66
C PHE A 4 8.71 30.16 12.73
N ASN A 5 8.62 29.60 13.94
CA ASN A 5 8.01 28.28 14.08
C ASN A 5 6.49 28.37 13.86
N ALA A 6 5.85 27.24 13.51
CA ALA A 6 4.44 27.23 13.11
C ALA A 6 3.50 27.73 14.21
N ILE A 7 3.84 27.53 15.49
CA ILE A 7 3.08 28.01 16.64
C ILE A 7 3.15 29.54 16.73
N GLU A 8 4.32 30.11 16.53
CA GLU A 8 4.49 31.57 16.47
C GLU A 8 3.73 32.15 15.28
N ALA A 9 3.79 31.51 14.12
CA ALA A 9 3.05 31.94 12.93
C ALA A 9 1.53 31.89 13.16
N TYR A 10 1.01 30.82 13.75
CA TYR A 10 -0.41 30.69 14.09
C TYR A 10 -0.85 31.74 15.12
N LYS A 11 -0.12 31.89 16.23
CA LYS A 11 -0.39 32.93 17.24
C LYS A 11 -0.30 34.34 16.66
N MET A 12 0.55 34.55 15.67
CA MET A 12 0.62 35.81 14.94
C MET A 12 -0.62 36.02 14.06
N MET A 13 -1.09 34.99 13.36
CA MET A 13 -2.31 35.05 12.55
C MET A 13 -3.56 35.25 13.40
N GLU A 14 -3.66 34.64 14.58
CA GLU A 14 -4.73 34.91 15.56
C GLU A 14 -4.70 36.36 16.06
N LYS A 15 -3.52 36.97 16.12
CA LYS A 15 -3.33 38.40 16.44
C LYS A 15 -3.57 39.31 15.23
N GLY A 16 -4.16 38.80 14.15
CA GLY A 16 -4.52 39.55 12.95
C GLY A 16 -3.39 39.73 11.95
N LYS A 17 -2.25 39.05 12.10
CA LYS A 17 -1.20 39.09 11.08
C LYS A 17 -1.60 38.28 9.85
N VAL A 18 -1.22 38.82 8.70
CA VAL A 18 -1.39 38.18 7.41
C VAL A 18 -0.05 37.55 7.01
N MET A 19 -0.08 36.27 6.65
CA MET A 19 1.13 35.50 6.33
C MET A 19 1.11 35.07 4.87
N GLU A 20 2.20 35.28 4.15
CA GLU A 20 2.37 34.82 2.78
C GLU A 20 3.07 33.45 2.78
N GLY A 21 2.47 32.47 2.12
CA GLY A 21 3.08 31.16 1.88
C GLY A 21 3.93 31.14 0.62
N ASP A 22 4.75 30.11 0.48
CA ASP A 22 5.73 29.98 -0.62
C ASP A 22 5.11 29.89 -2.03
N ASN A 23 3.80 29.66 -2.12
CA ASN A 23 3.01 29.62 -3.35
C ASN A 23 2.30 30.94 -3.69
N GLY A 24 2.64 32.05 -3.01
CA GLY A 24 1.99 33.35 -3.19
C GLY A 24 0.56 33.41 -2.67
N VAL A 25 0.16 32.41 -1.86
CA VAL A 25 -1.13 32.40 -1.16
C VAL A 25 -0.96 33.07 0.19
N VAL A 26 -1.91 33.94 0.49
CA VAL A 26 -1.93 34.75 1.69
C VAL A 26 -2.97 34.21 2.67
N TYR A 27 -2.59 34.04 3.93
CA TYR A 27 -3.38 33.42 4.99
C TYR A 27 -3.65 34.38 6.14
N LYS A 28 -4.83 34.26 6.74
CA LYS A 28 -5.17 34.89 8.01
C LYS A 28 -6.18 34.05 8.80
N VAL A 29 -6.22 34.23 10.11
CA VAL A 29 -7.26 33.66 10.96
C VAL A 29 -8.26 34.77 11.31
N VAL A 30 -9.55 34.48 11.09
CA VAL A 30 -10.66 35.36 11.49
C VAL A 30 -11.69 34.48 12.18
N ASP A 31 -12.01 34.81 13.43
CA ASP A 31 -13.00 34.07 14.24
C ASP A 31 -12.73 32.55 14.28
N GLY A 32 -11.46 32.17 14.46
CA GLY A 32 -11.01 30.78 14.48
C GLY A 32 -10.98 30.08 13.12
N SER A 33 -11.44 30.75 12.06
CA SER A 33 -11.45 30.21 10.69
C SER A 33 -10.21 30.66 9.91
N LEU A 34 -9.51 29.70 9.30
CA LEU A 34 -8.42 30.00 8.38
C LEU A 34 -8.99 30.44 7.02
N LEU A 35 -8.62 31.65 6.62
CA LEU A 35 -8.98 32.21 5.33
C LEU A 35 -7.74 32.30 4.45
N SER A 36 -7.90 32.00 3.16
CA SER A 36 -6.84 32.10 2.15
C SER A 36 -7.24 33.02 1.01
N LYS A 37 -6.25 33.66 0.40
CA LYS A 37 -6.39 34.52 -0.78
C LYS A 37 -5.20 34.26 -1.72
N THR A 38 -5.47 33.92 -2.97
CA THR A 38 -4.45 33.85 -4.02
C THR A 38 -4.26 35.22 -4.66
N SER A 39 -3.11 35.46 -5.30
CA SER A 39 -2.86 36.69 -6.08
C SER A 39 -3.90 36.96 -7.19
N THR A 40 -4.62 35.91 -7.62
CA THR A 40 -5.64 35.93 -8.68
C THR A 40 -7.06 36.16 -8.18
N ARG A 41 -7.29 36.26 -6.87
CA ARG A 41 -8.62 36.49 -6.28
C ARG A 41 -8.57 37.71 -5.38
N ASP A 42 -9.57 38.59 -5.47
CA ASP A 42 -9.62 39.80 -4.64
C ASP A 42 -10.20 39.57 -3.23
N SER A 43 -10.96 38.49 -3.06
CA SER A 43 -11.60 38.12 -1.79
C SER A 43 -10.90 36.95 -1.10
N TYR A 44 -10.91 36.98 0.24
CA TYR A 44 -10.57 35.83 1.06
C TYR A 44 -11.70 34.80 1.02
N SER A 45 -11.34 33.52 0.89
CA SER A 45 -12.26 32.39 1.00
C SER A 45 -11.84 31.48 2.14
N THR A 46 -12.79 30.76 2.73
CA THR A 46 -12.50 29.69 3.67
C THR A 46 -11.48 28.74 3.06
N SER A 47 -10.35 28.56 3.74
CA SER A 47 -9.33 27.64 3.29
C SER A 47 -9.78 26.22 3.63
N HIS A 48 -10.08 25.42 2.61
CA HIS A 48 -10.26 23.97 2.78
C HIS A 48 -8.92 23.24 2.98
N VAL A 49 -7.79 23.93 2.79
CA VAL A 49 -6.50 23.50 3.33
C VAL A 49 -6.56 23.75 4.82
N LEU A 50 -7.08 22.76 5.53
CA LEU A 50 -7.19 22.70 6.97
C LEU A 50 -5.85 23.11 7.60
N ALA A 51 -5.90 24.09 8.51
CA ALA A 51 -4.84 24.31 9.51
C ALA A 51 -4.45 22.99 10.21
N GLU A 52 -5.36 22.01 10.21
CA GLU A 52 -5.15 20.63 10.62
C GLU A 52 -4.07 19.88 9.83
N VAL A 53 -3.88 20.10 8.52
CA VAL A 53 -2.74 19.55 7.74
C VAL A 53 -1.45 20.29 8.10
N PHE A 54 -1.53 21.61 8.24
CA PHE A 54 -0.39 22.47 8.60
C PHE A 54 0.14 22.22 10.02
N LEU A 55 -0.75 21.82 10.94
CA LEU A 55 -0.42 21.44 12.31
C LEU A 55 -0.08 19.94 12.41
N LYS A 56 -0.87 19.00 11.86
CA LYS A 56 -0.59 17.55 11.94
C LYS A 56 0.76 17.16 11.32
N MET A 57 1.18 17.76 10.20
CA MET A 57 2.45 17.42 9.55
C MET A 57 3.72 17.90 10.29
N LYS A 58 3.60 18.69 11.36
CA LYS A 58 4.73 19.08 12.23
C LYS A 58 4.60 18.62 13.69
N PHE A 59 3.57 17.83 14.01
CA PHE A 59 3.40 17.20 15.32
C PHE A 59 3.62 15.68 15.32
N THR A 60 3.81 15.04 14.18
CA THR A 60 4.67 13.85 14.10
C THR A 60 6.09 14.35 13.87
N ASP A 61 7.08 13.75 14.53
CA ASP A 61 8.49 13.98 14.23
C ASP A 61 8.66 14.11 12.71
N TYR A 62 9.33 15.17 12.25
CA TYR A 62 9.77 15.25 10.87
C TYR A 62 10.78 14.11 10.66
N ALA A 63 10.26 12.91 10.41
CA ALA A 63 11.02 11.83 9.82
C ALA A 63 11.30 12.30 8.40
N GLU A 64 12.58 12.35 8.02
CA GLU A 64 12.92 12.57 6.62
C GLU A 64 12.09 11.62 5.76
N PRO A 65 11.47 12.10 4.66
CA PRO A 65 10.73 11.23 3.77
C PRO A 65 11.63 10.05 3.39
N LEU A 66 11.11 8.83 3.53
CA LEU A 66 11.82 7.63 3.14
C LEU A 66 12.33 7.80 1.71
N LYS A 67 13.64 7.68 1.54
CA LYS A 67 14.27 7.69 0.23
C LYS A 67 14.15 6.28 -0.31
N PHE A 68 13.40 6.15 -1.38
CA PHE A 68 13.29 4.92 -2.15
C PHE A 68 14.08 5.08 -3.44
N GLU A 69 14.81 4.05 -3.83
CA GLU A 69 15.42 3.95 -5.15
C GLU A 69 14.38 3.47 -6.17
N GLU A 70 14.55 3.81 -7.45
CA GLU A 70 13.68 3.31 -8.51
C GLU A 70 13.70 1.77 -8.51
N GLY A 71 12.51 1.16 -8.48
CA GLY A 71 12.34 -0.28 -8.37
C GLY A 71 12.26 -0.81 -6.94
N GLU A 72 12.54 -0.01 -5.90
CA GLU A 72 12.36 -0.47 -4.51
C GLU A 72 10.88 -0.60 -4.15
N MET A 73 10.54 -1.69 -3.45
CA MET A 73 9.20 -1.89 -2.89
C MET A 73 9.03 -1.11 -1.57
N TYR A 74 7.82 -0.59 -1.36
CA TYR A 74 7.38 0.00 -0.11
C TYR A 74 5.92 -0.35 0.18
N VAL A 75 5.55 -0.21 1.44
CA VAL A 75 4.16 -0.33 1.89
C VAL A 75 3.61 1.05 2.20
N PHE A 76 2.40 1.32 1.72
CA PHE A 76 1.62 2.50 2.02
C PHE A 76 0.35 2.09 2.77
N GLU A 77 0.20 2.59 4.00
CA GLU A 77 -1.02 2.45 4.78
C GLU A 77 -1.78 3.77 4.76
N SER A 78 -2.95 3.78 4.12
CA SER A 78 -3.84 4.94 4.11
C SER A 78 -4.43 5.22 5.51
N HIS A 79 -4.97 6.42 5.70
CA HIS A 79 -5.67 6.78 6.95
C HIS A 79 -6.90 5.90 7.26
N ASP A 80 -7.47 5.25 6.24
CA ASP A 80 -8.58 4.30 6.37
C ASP A 80 -8.09 2.86 6.63
N ASN A 81 -6.80 2.68 6.96
CA ASN A 81 -6.11 1.41 7.19
C ASN A 81 -6.10 0.46 5.97
N GLU A 82 -6.33 0.97 4.76
CA GLU A 82 -6.07 0.20 3.55
C GLU A 82 -4.56 0.14 3.29
N LYS A 83 -4.05 -1.10 3.15
CA LYS A 83 -2.65 -1.39 2.89
C LYS A 83 -2.41 -1.59 1.40
N TRP A 84 -1.39 -0.90 0.88
CA TRP A 84 -0.93 -0.97 -0.50
C TRP A 84 0.52 -1.41 -0.55
N TYR A 85 0.81 -2.41 -1.37
CA TYR A 85 2.18 -2.79 -1.75
C TYR A 85 2.53 -2.08 -3.05
N ALA A 86 3.64 -1.35 -3.08
CA ALA A 86 3.96 -0.49 -4.20
C ALA A 86 5.43 -0.57 -4.59
N VAL A 87 5.70 -0.55 -5.90
CA VAL A 87 7.05 -0.47 -6.44
C VAL A 87 7.32 0.98 -6.84
N HIS A 88 8.34 1.56 -6.23
CA HIS A 88 8.74 2.94 -6.45
C HIS A 88 9.22 3.16 -7.87
N LYS A 89 8.79 4.27 -8.48
CA LYS A 89 9.28 4.72 -9.77
C LYS A 89 10.06 6.02 -9.63
N GLU A 90 9.39 7.06 -9.14
CA GLU A 90 10.01 8.38 -9.00
C GLU A 90 9.30 9.24 -7.94
N VAL A 91 9.96 10.33 -7.55
CA VAL A 91 9.39 11.34 -6.65
C VAL A 91 9.15 12.62 -7.46
N ASP A 92 7.90 13.08 -7.49
CA ASP A 92 7.56 14.41 -8.01
C ASP A 92 6.86 15.23 -6.92
N GLY A 93 7.57 16.22 -6.38
CA GLY A 93 7.07 17.07 -5.30
C GLY A 93 6.56 16.27 -4.09
N ASN A 94 5.25 16.30 -3.87
CA ASN A 94 4.56 15.64 -2.77
C ASN A 94 4.03 14.24 -3.10
N GLN A 95 4.43 13.67 -4.23
CA GLN A 95 3.92 12.39 -4.73
C GLN A 95 5.04 11.36 -4.80
N TYR A 96 4.70 10.12 -4.43
CA TYR A 96 5.46 8.93 -4.80
C TYR A 96 4.77 8.29 -5.98
N TRP A 97 5.40 8.34 -7.14
CA TRP A 97 4.92 7.65 -8.34
C TRP A 97 5.33 6.18 -8.27
N THR A 98 4.42 5.32 -8.72
CA THR A 98 4.60 3.88 -8.70
C THR A 98 4.62 3.31 -10.10
N SER A 99 5.38 2.24 -10.29
CA SER A 99 5.28 1.38 -11.47
C SER A 99 4.22 0.29 -11.28
N LEU A 100 4.03 -0.14 -10.03
CA LEU A 100 3.06 -1.14 -9.61
C LEU A 100 2.46 -0.72 -8.25
N ALA A 101 1.16 -0.90 -8.07
CA ALA A 101 0.50 -0.79 -6.77
C ALA A 101 -0.55 -1.90 -6.61
N VAL A 102 -0.57 -2.54 -5.44
CA VAL A 102 -1.35 -3.76 -5.18
C VAL A 102 -2.10 -3.64 -3.86
N VAL A 103 -3.36 -4.08 -3.83
CA VAL A 103 -4.15 -4.28 -2.61
C VAL A 103 -4.57 -5.74 -2.55
N VAL A 104 -3.84 -6.53 -1.76
CA VAL A 104 -4.04 -7.99 -1.61
C VAL A 104 -5.48 -8.29 -1.16
N ALA A 105 -5.95 -7.59 -0.12
CA ALA A 105 -7.29 -7.78 0.44
C ALA A 105 -8.46 -7.50 -0.52
N LYS A 106 -8.18 -6.89 -1.68
CA LYS A 106 -9.18 -6.56 -2.71
C LYS A 106 -8.93 -7.28 -4.03
N ASN A 107 -7.94 -8.18 -4.08
CA ASN A 107 -7.44 -8.78 -5.30
C ASN A 107 -7.24 -7.76 -6.43
N PHE A 108 -6.57 -6.64 -6.10
CA PHE A 108 -6.52 -5.47 -6.98
C PHE A 108 -5.09 -5.07 -7.31
N VAL A 109 -4.83 -4.89 -8.61
CA VAL A 109 -3.51 -4.50 -9.14
C VAL A 109 -3.63 -3.31 -10.09
N VAL A 110 -2.73 -2.36 -9.94
CA VAL A 110 -2.52 -1.22 -10.84
C VAL A 110 -1.10 -1.28 -11.39
N ASP A 111 -0.96 -1.59 -12.68
CA ASP A 111 0.31 -1.80 -13.38
C ASP A 111 0.62 -0.75 -14.47
N LYS A 112 -0.26 0.26 -14.63
CA LYS A 112 -0.13 1.34 -15.63
C LYS A 112 0.38 2.65 -15.04
N GLY A 113 0.96 2.58 -13.85
CA GLY A 113 1.42 3.72 -13.10
C GLY A 113 0.31 4.41 -12.30
N GLY A 114 0.71 4.96 -11.15
CA GLY A 114 -0.14 5.69 -10.24
C GLY A 114 0.71 6.55 -9.31
N TYR A 115 0.07 7.19 -8.35
CA TYR A 115 0.81 7.91 -7.32
C TYR A 115 0.09 7.87 -5.98
N PHE A 116 0.87 7.94 -4.91
CA PHE A 116 0.38 8.22 -3.56
C PHE A 116 0.86 9.60 -3.14
N ASN A 117 -0.02 10.42 -2.55
CA ASN A 117 0.46 11.64 -1.93
C ASN A 117 1.09 11.29 -0.57
N LYS A 118 2.24 11.88 -0.27
CA LYS A 118 2.98 11.69 0.98
C LYS A 118 2.19 12.01 2.25
N ARG A 119 1.06 12.71 2.11
CA ARG A 119 0.18 13.14 3.21
C ARG A 119 -1.00 12.19 3.46
N ASP A 120 -1.25 11.25 2.54
CA ASP A 120 -2.48 10.43 2.54
C ASP A 120 -2.35 9.18 3.43
N GLY A 121 -1.20 9.01 4.10
CA GLY A 121 -0.96 7.85 4.95
C GLY A 121 0.50 7.72 5.39
N LYS A 122 0.86 6.53 5.89
CA LYS A 122 2.20 6.17 6.34
C LYS A 122 2.90 5.33 5.28
N PHE A 123 4.21 5.51 5.17
CA PHE A 123 5.06 4.75 4.26
C PHE A 123 6.13 4.04 5.09
N HIS A 124 6.44 2.79 4.76
CA HIS A 124 7.56 2.07 5.33
C HIS A 124 8.16 1.09 4.32
N LYS A 125 9.39 0.66 4.60
CA LYS A 125 9.96 -0.51 3.92
C LYS A 125 9.14 -1.74 4.34
N PRO A 126 8.89 -2.68 3.43
CA PRO A 126 8.14 -3.88 3.75
C PRO A 126 8.91 -4.71 4.78
N THR A 127 8.19 -5.39 5.66
CA THR A 127 8.74 -6.50 6.46
C THR A 127 8.94 -7.75 5.59
N ASP A 128 9.64 -8.75 6.11
CA ASP A 128 9.79 -10.04 5.42
C ASP A 128 8.42 -10.70 5.19
N GLU A 129 7.53 -10.68 6.18
CA GLU A 129 6.14 -11.19 6.07
C GLU A 129 5.34 -10.45 4.99
N GLU A 130 5.54 -9.14 4.85
CA GLU A 130 4.89 -8.31 3.84
C GLU A 130 5.44 -8.54 2.43
N LEU A 131 6.73 -8.84 2.31
CA LEU A 131 7.34 -9.29 1.06
C LEU A 131 6.78 -10.65 0.64
N GLU A 132 6.72 -11.60 1.58
CA GLU A 132 6.17 -12.94 1.33
C GLU A 132 4.68 -12.88 0.91
N GLU A 133 3.84 -12.07 1.60
CA GLU A 133 2.44 -11.88 1.21
C GLU A 133 2.33 -11.29 -0.21
N PHE A 134 3.12 -10.25 -0.52
CA PHE A 134 3.13 -9.64 -1.84
C PHE A 134 3.56 -10.62 -2.93
N GLU A 135 4.67 -11.34 -2.73
CA GLU A 135 5.19 -12.30 -3.69
C GLU A 135 4.20 -13.42 -3.96
N ARG A 136 3.62 -13.98 -2.89
CA ARG A 136 2.58 -15.00 -2.97
C ARG A 136 1.37 -14.49 -3.75
N PHE A 137 0.85 -13.31 -3.41
CA PHE A 137 -0.27 -12.70 -4.11
C PHE A 137 0.04 -12.56 -5.62
N MET A 138 1.21 -12.06 -5.98
CA MET A 138 1.59 -11.85 -7.37
C MET A 138 1.71 -13.16 -8.16
N VAL A 139 2.06 -14.27 -7.51
CA VAL A 139 2.07 -15.61 -8.13
C VAL A 139 0.66 -16.03 -8.54
N PHE A 140 -0.33 -15.93 -7.64
CA PHE A 140 -1.73 -16.26 -7.95
C PHE A 140 -2.37 -15.28 -8.94
N HIS A 141 -2.15 -13.98 -8.74
CA HIS A 141 -2.73 -12.95 -9.60
C HIS A 141 -2.27 -13.08 -11.07
N LYS A 142 -1.00 -13.46 -11.32
CA LYS A 142 -0.50 -13.73 -12.68
C LYS A 142 -1.24 -14.88 -13.38
N LYS A 143 -1.89 -15.75 -12.60
CA LYS A 143 -2.72 -16.87 -13.06
C LYS A 143 -4.21 -16.52 -13.11
N GLY A 144 -4.56 -15.26 -12.80
CA GLY A 144 -5.96 -14.80 -12.78
C GLY A 144 -6.77 -15.34 -11.61
N ARG A 145 -6.11 -15.78 -10.53
CA ARG A 145 -6.72 -16.38 -9.35
C ARG A 145 -6.59 -15.48 -8.12
N GLU A 146 -7.50 -15.64 -7.16
CA GLU A 146 -7.35 -15.06 -5.82
C GLU A 146 -6.20 -15.74 -5.06
N MET A 147 -5.66 -15.07 -4.04
CA MET A 147 -4.60 -15.68 -3.21
C MET A 147 -5.14 -16.93 -2.52
N ASP A 148 -4.34 -18.00 -2.52
CA ASP A 148 -4.69 -19.32 -1.97
C ASP A 148 -5.80 -20.08 -2.72
N GLU A 149 -6.26 -19.56 -3.86
CA GLU A 149 -7.16 -20.25 -4.79
C GLU A 149 -6.35 -21.25 -5.64
N PHE A 150 -6.01 -22.38 -5.05
CA PHE A 150 -5.44 -23.52 -5.76
C PHE A 150 -6.49 -24.16 -6.69
N GLU A 151 -6.04 -24.97 -7.64
CA GLU A 151 -6.86 -25.85 -8.49
C GLU A 151 -6.34 -27.29 -8.45
N LEU A 152 -7.19 -28.26 -8.81
CA LEU A 152 -6.77 -29.65 -8.96
C LEU A 152 -5.68 -29.77 -10.04
N GLY A 153 -4.60 -30.48 -9.70
CA GLY A 153 -3.45 -30.66 -10.57
C GLY A 153 -2.36 -29.60 -10.42
N ASP A 154 -2.58 -28.53 -9.65
CA ASP A 154 -1.52 -27.59 -9.32
C ASP A 154 -0.36 -28.29 -8.59
N ILE A 155 0.86 -27.89 -8.91
CA ILE A 155 2.07 -28.34 -8.24
C ILE A 155 2.43 -27.31 -7.17
N VAL A 156 2.55 -27.77 -5.94
CA VAL A 156 2.89 -26.96 -4.77
C VAL A 156 4.14 -27.47 -4.08
N GLU A 157 4.85 -26.60 -3.38
CA GLU A 157 6.00 -26.97 -2.56
C GLU A 157 5.71 -26.75 -1.07
N ARG A 158 6.19 -27.70 -0.26
CA ARG A 158 6.25 -27.58 1.20
C ARG A 158 7.35 -28.48 1.73
N GLU A 159 8.10 -28.00 2.73
CA GLU A 159 9.15 -28.79 3.40
C GLU A 159 10.15 -29.43 2.42
N ASP A 160 10.59 -28.66 1.41
CA ASP A 160 11.49 -29.10 0.33
C ASP A 160 10.96 -30.27 -0.54
N ALA A 161 9.66 -30.55 -0.49
CA ALA A 161 8.99 -31.57 -1.30
C ALA A 161 7.92 -30.97 -2.22
N LEU A 162 7.78 -31.56 -3.41
CA LEU A 162 6.76 -31.20 -4.38
C LEU A 162 5.54 -32.10 -4.27
N TYR A 163 4.38 -31.47 -4.27
CA TYR A 163 3.08 -32.12 -4.19
C TYR A 163 2.19 -31.71 -5.35
N ILE A 164 1.27 -32.59 -5.72
CA ILE A 164 0.16 -32.28 -6.61
C ILE A 164 -1.13 -32.16 -5.82
N VAL A 165 -1.91 -31.11 -6.07
CA VAL A 165 -3.21 -30.90 -5.45
C VAL A 165 -4.22 -31.88 -6.06
N VAL A 166 -4.80 -32.76 -5.24
CA VAL A 166 -5.73 -33.82 -5.67
C VAL A 166 -7.10 -33.75 -5.03
N VAL A 167 -7.25 -32.98 -3.95
CA VAL A 167 -8.54 -32.77 -3.29
C VAL A 167 -8.69 -31.29 -2.94
N GLN A 168 -9.86 -30.75 -3.26
CA GLN A 168 -10.35 -29.49 -2.74
C GLN A 168 -11.64 -29.77 -1.99
N THR A 169 -11.72 -29.38 -0.73
CA THR A 169 -12.94 -29.55 0.04
C THR A 169 -13.80 -28.31 -0.15
N GLU A 170 -14.79 -28.35 -1.04
CA GLU A 170 -15.89 -27.35 -1.10
C GLU A 170 -16.71 -27.36 0.22
N ASP A 171 -16.64 -28.45 0.98
CA ASP A 171 -17.42 -28.69 2.20
C ASP A 171 -16.68 -28.24 3.47
N ASN A 172 -16.59 -26.93 3.73
CA ASN A 172 -16.68 -26.19 5.01
C ASN A 172 -16.33 -26.86 6.37
N LYS A 173 -15.50 -27.90 6.43
CA LYS A 173 -14.99 -28.47 7.69
C LYS A 173 -13.62 -27.92 8.04
N PHE A 174 -12.88 -27.46 7.05
CA PHE A 174 -11.62 -26.73 7.20
C PHE A 174 -11.52 -25.75 6.02
N GLU A 175 -12.00 -24.51 6.21
CA GLU A 175 -11.75 -23.44 5.23
C GLU A 175 -10.24 -23.35 4.96
N HIS A 176 -9.87 -23.16 3.69
CA HIS A 176 -8.47 -23.02 3.26
C HIS A 176 -7.59 -24.26 3.52
N VAL A 177 -8.09 -25.48 3.31
CA VAL A 177 -7.27 -26.70 3.34
C VAL A 177 -7.31 -27.42 1.98
N ILE A 178 -6.14 -27.85 1.51
CA ILE A 178 -5.98 -28.62 0.28
C ILE A 178 -5.41 -30.01 0.57
N GLY A 179 -5.87 -31.01 -0.18
CA GLY A 179 -5.33 -32.37 -0.16
C GLY A 179 -4.32 -32.56 -1.27
N CYS A 180 -3.15 -33.07 -0.91
CA CYS A 180 -1.95 -33.13 -1.73
C CYS A 180 -1.33 -34.54 -1.73
N VAL A 181 -0.75 -34.96 -2.86
CA VAL A 181 0.04 -36.20 -2.98
C VAL A 181 1.46 -35.84 -3.42
N GLU A 182 2.46 -36.45 -2.81
CA GLU A 182 3.87 -36.20 -3.13
C GLU A 182 4.21 -36.79 -4.51
N ILE A 183 4.84 -36.02 -5.40
CA ILE A 183 4.98 -36.40 -6.82
C ILE A 183 5.95 -37.58 -7.05
N ASN A 184 6.87 -37.84 -6.11
CA ASN A 184 7.91 -38.87 -6.25
C ASN A 184 7.64 -40.14 -5.43
N ASP A 185 6.40 -40.33 -4.96
CA ASP A 185 6.00 -41.50 -4.17
C ASP A 185 4.69 -42.07 -4.72
N ASP A 186 4.79 -43.17 -5.47
CA ASP A 186 3.67 -43.82 -6.17
C ASP A 186 2.57 -44.33 -5.22
N ASP A 187 2.89 -44.52 -3.93
CA ASP A 187 1.96 -44.97 -2.88
C ASP A 187 1.71 -43.88 -1.81
N ALA A 188 2.06 -42.61 -2.10
CA ALA A 188 1.92 -41.54 -1.12
C ALA A 188 0.45 -41.34 -0.69
N PRO A 189 0.16 -41.34 0.62
CA PRO A 189 -1.16 -41.00 1.11
C PRO A 189 -1.44 -39.51 0.85
N VAL A 190 -2.72 -39.17 0.71
CA VAL A 190 -3.15 -37.77 0.65
C VAL A 190 -2.82 -37.08 1.98
N LYS A 191 -1.98 -36.05 1.93
CA LYS A 191 -1.66 -35.15 3.05
C LYS A 191 -2.54 -33.90 2.94
N TYR A 192 -3.03 -33.38 4.05
CA TYR A 192 -3.86 -32.18 4.08
C TYR A 192 -3.06 -31.02 4.67
N PHE A 193 -3.03 -29.89 3.96
CA PHE A 193 -2.29 -28.70 4.36
C PHE A 193 -3.20 -27.48 4.35
N PRO A 194 -3.02 -26.53 5.30
CA PRO A 194 -3.52 -25.18 5.12
C PRO A 194 -2.97 -24.60 3.82
N ALA A 195 -3.83 -23.96 3.04
CA ALA A 195 -3.47 -23.35 1.76
C ALA A 195 -2.38 -22.28 1.94
N SER A 196 -2.40 -21.56 3.06
CA SER A 196 -1.37 -20.60 3.46
C SER A 196 0.03 -21.20 3.64
N ASP A 197 0.14 -22.50 3.89
CA ASP A 197 1.40 -23.17 4.27
C ASP A 197 2.13 -23.80 3.07
N VAL A 198 1.62 -23.64 1.85
CA VAL A 198 2.17 -24.29 0.65
C VAL A 198 2.40 -23.26 -0.45
N GLU A 199 3.51 -23.36 -1.19
CA GLU A 199 3.86 -22.44 -2.27
C GLU A 199 3.42 -22.97 -3.63
N LEU A 200 2.68 -22.18 -4.41
CA LEU A 200 2.37 -22.55 -5.80
C LEU A 200 3.64 -22.52 -6.66
N ARG A 201 3.95 -23.63 -7.34
CA ARG A 201 5.09 -23.74 -8.26
C ARG A 201 4.66 -23.78 -9.72
N PHE A 202 3.65 -24.58 -10.05
CA PHE A 202 3.13 -24.72 -11.42
C PHE A 202 1.62 -24.89 -11.41
N CYS A 203 0.94 -24.34 -12.41
CA CYS A 203 -0.49 -24.55 -12.61
C CYS A 203 -0.75 -25.70 -13.57
N VAL A 204 -1.91 -26.35 -13.45
CA VAL A 204 -2.33 -27.40 -14.39
C VAL A 204 -2.34 -26.93 -15.86
N GLU A 205 -2.66 -25.65 -16.10
CA GLU A 205 -2.64 -25.03 -17.42
C GLU A 205 -1.23 -24.88 -18.02
N ASP A 206 -0.18 -24.86 -17.19
CA ASP A 206 1.21 -24.77 -17.64
C ASP A 206 1.70 -26.08 -18.30
N ALA A 207 1.05 -27.20 -17.99
CA ALA A 207 1.39 -28.53 -18.52
C ALA A 207 0.78 -28.83 -19.91
N ALA A 208 -0.10 -27.95 -20.42
CA ALA A 208 -0.80 -28.13 -21.69
C ALA A 208 -0.14 -27.45 -22.91
N GLY A 209 1.13 -27.01 -22.77
CA GLY A 209 1.92 -26.35 -23.81
C GLY A 209 2.63 -27.28 -24.79
#